data_AF-A0A841ABI3-F1
#
_entry.id   AF-A0A841ABI3-F1
#
_cell.length_a   1.000
_cell.length_b   1.000
_cell.length_c   1.000
_cell.angle_alpha   90.00
_cell.angle_beta   90.00
_cell.angle_gamma   90.00
#
_symmetry.space_group_name_H-M   'P 1'
#
loop_
_entity.id
_entity.type
_entity.pdbx_description
1 polymer ?
#
loop_
_entity_poly.entity_id
_entity_poly.type
_entity_poly.pdbx_seq_one_letter_code
_entity_poly.pdbx_strand_id
1 'polypeptide(L)'
;MRPDGTGIEQLTHDERVNRFPQVSPDGRLVAYVSQSPGIEEGTVGADSLLRLCAVDGSGGRDLARLHGVPGTAGGHCWSPDSLRVVCLDRPQAD
;
A
#
# COMPACT_ATOMS: atom_id res chain seq x y z
N MET A 1 -14.93 7.91 -3.87
CA MET A 1 -15.19 8.46 -5.22
C MET A 1 -16.57 8.01 -5.69
N ARG A 2 -17.44 8.95 -6.03
CA ARG A 2 -18.74 8.68 -6.65
C ARG A 2 -18.53 8.33 -8.14
N PRO A 3 -19.50 7.66 -8.81
CA PRO A 3 -19.38 7.34 -10.24
C PRO A 3 -19.17 8.56 -11.15
N ASP A 4 -19.54 9.76 -10.69
CA ASP A 4 -19.33 11.04 -11.37
C ASP A 4 -17.93 11.66 -11.15
N GLY A 5 -17.03 10.94 -10.45
CA GLY A 5 -15.68 11.41 -10.14
C GLY A 5 -15.60 12.39 -8.96
N THR A 6 -16.71 12.74 -8.32
CA THR A 6 -16.74 13.63 -7.16
C THR A 6 -16.56 12.88 -5.83
N GLY A 7 -16.40 13.62 -4.72
CA GLY A 7 -16.20 13.02 -3.40
C GLY A 7 -14.88 12.24 -3.32
N ILE A 8 -13.81 12.86 -3.81
CA ILE A 8 -12.44 12.38 -3.62
C ILE A 8 -11.98 12.87 -2.25
N GLU A 9 -11.42 11.96 -1.47
CA GLU A 9 -10.91 12.21 -0.12
C GLU A 9 -9.51 11.61 0.00
N GLN A 10 -8.62 12.34 0.66
CA GLN A 10 -7.28 11.86 0.99
C GLN A 10 -7.33 11.06 2.28
N LEU A 11 -6.93 9.78 2.22
CA LEU A 11 -6.98 8.87 3.38
C LEU A 11 -5.73 8.91 4.26
N THR A 12 -4.58 9.32 3.73
CA THR A 12 -3.30 9.30 4.44
C THR A 12 -2.71 10.70 4.53
N HIS A 13 -2.16 11.08 5.67
CA HIS A 13 -1.64 12.43 5.94
C HIS A 13 -0.20 12.45 6.46
N ASP A 14 0.57 11.38 6.23
CA ASP A 14 1.99 11.31 6.59
C ASP A 14 2.90 11.87 5.49
N GLU A 15 4.20 12.07 5.80
CA GLU A 15 5.18 12.57 4.83
C GLU A 15 5.63 11.53 3.78
N ARG A 16 5.04 10.32 3.80
CA ARG A 16 5.47 9.21 2.95
C ARG A 16 4.77 9.26 1.61
N VAL A 17 5.36 8.59 0.62
CA VAL A 17 4.74 8.45 -0.69
C VAL A 17 3.91 7.16 -0.71
N ASN A 18 2.60 7.32 -0.56
CA ASN A 18 1.64 6.22 -0.47
C ASN A 18 0.97 5.98 -1.84
N ARG A 19 1.02 4.76 -2.35
CA ARG A 19 0.60 4.40 -3.71
C ARG A 19 -0.08 3.03 -3.76
N PHE A 20 -0.73 2.77 -4.90
CA PHE A 20 -1.37 1.48 -5.23
C PHE A 20 -2.38 1.00 -4.18
N PRO A 21 -3.38 1.83 -3.81
CA PRO A 21 -4.39 1.41 -2.85
C PRO A 21 -5.24 0.27 -3.41
N GLN A 22 -5.55 -0.73 -2.57
CA GLN A 22 -6.51 -1.78 -2.84
C GLN A 22 -7.45 -1.96 -1.66
N VAL A 23 -8.75 -1.81 -1.91
CA VAL A 23 -9.80 -2.09 -0.92
C VAL A 23 -9.97 -3.60 -0.77
N SER A 24 -10.11 -4.08 0.46
CA SER A 24 -10.43 -5.48 0.74
C SER A 24 -11.80 -5.87 0.17
N PRO A 25 -12.03 -7.15 -0.19
CA PRO A 25 -13.33 -7.60 -0.70
C PRO A 25 -14.52 -7.30 0.21
N ASP A 26 -14.32 -7.28 1.53
CA ASP A 26 -15.35 -6.90 2.52
C ASP A 26 -15.55 -5.39 2.68
N GLY A 27 -14.76 -4.56 1.98
CA GLY A 27 -14.88 -3.11 1.94
C GLY A 27 -14.35 -2.39 3.19
N ARG A 28 -13.70 -3.10 4.12
CA ARG A 28 -13.33 -2.52 5.43
C ARG A 28 -11.92 -1.97 5.50
N LEU A 29 -10.99 -2.53 4.75
CA LEU A 29 -9.57 -2.21 4.81
C LEU A 29 -9.05 -1.72 3.46
N VAL A 30 -8.00 -0.92 3.51
CA VAL A 30 -7.22 -0.51 2.35
C VAL A 30 -5.78 -0.94 2.56
N ALA A 31 -5.25 -1.75 1.64
CA ALA A 31 -3.83 -2.07 1.55
C ALA A 31 -3.14 -1.16 0.55
N TYR A 32 -1.99 -0.60 0.93
CA TYR A 32 -1.23 0.32 0.08
C TYR A 32 0.27 0.19 0.32
N VAL A 33 1.05 0.57 -0.69
CA VAL A 33 2.51 0.62 -0.62
C VAL A 33 2.94 2.00 -0.15
N SER A 34 3.87 2.07 0.80
CA SER A 34 4.34 3.30 1.42
C SER A 34 5.86 3.40 1.39
N GLN A 35 6.38 4.41 0.70
CA GLN A 35 7.81 4.64 0.54
C GLN A 35 8.26 5.88 1.29
N SER A 36 9.51 5.87 1.76
CA SER A 36 10.07 7.05 2.42
C SER A 36 10.11 8.25 1.47
N PRO A 37 9.95 9.47 1.99
CA PRO A 37 10.06 10.68 1.16
C PRO A 37 11.42 10.74 0.45
N GLY A 38 11.44 11.31 -0.74
CA GLY A 38 12.67 11.50 -1.54
C GLY A 38 13.12 10.28 -2.36
N ILE A 39 12.43 9.14 -2.28
CA ILE A 39 12.67 8.01 -3.19
C ILE A 39 12.02 8.31 -4.55
N GLU A 40 12.84 8.51 -5.57
CA GLU A 40 12.38 8.69 -6.95
C GLU A 40 11.70 7.42 -7.47
N GLU A 41 10.70 7.59 -8.34
CA GLU A 41 10.01 6.48 -8.97
C GLU A 41 10.99 5.65 -9.81
N GLY A 42 10.91 4.31 -9.70
CA GLY A 42 11.81 3.39 -10.39
C GLY A 42 13.16 3.16 -9.69
N THR A 43 13.43 3.79 -8.53
CA THR A 43 14.59 3.48 -7.70
C THR A 43 14.62 1.99 -7.36
N VAL A 44 15.62 1.28 -7.89
CA VAL A 44 15.81 -0.16 -7.63
C VAL A 44 16.47 -0.34 -6.27
N GLY A 45 15.99 -1.31 -5.49
CA GLY A 45 16.61 -1.63 -4.19
C GLY A 45 16.08 -0.80 -3.01
N ALA A 46 15.21 0.19 -3.25
CA ALA A 46 14.55 0.90 -2.17
C ALA A 46 13.53 0.00 -1.45
N ASP A 47 13.64 -0.06 -0.12
CA ASP A 47 12.63 -0.70 0.71
C ASP A 47 11.31 0.06 0.66
N SER A 48 10.23 -0.70 0.70
CA SER A 48 8.86 -0.20 0.82
C SER A 48 8.17 -0.83 2.02
N LEU A 49 7.09 -0.21 2.50
CA LEU A 49 6.21 -0.81 3.48
C LEU A 49 4.89 -1.18 2.81
N LEU A 50 4.38 -2.37 3.08
CA LEU A 50 2.98 -2.70 2.89
C LEU A 50 2.24 -2.25 4.14
N ARG A 51 1.25 -1.38 3.99
CA ARG A 51 0.48 -0.79 5.11
C ARG A 51 -1.00 -1.02 4.92
N LEU A 52 -1.71 -0.98 6.04
CA LEU A 52 -3.17 -1.11 6.11
C LEU A 52 -3.76 0.11 6.82
N CYS A 53 -4.91 0.59 6.35
CA CYS A 53 -5.81 1.44 7.13
C CYS A 53 -7.26 0.98 6.95
N ALA A 54 -8.16 1.51 7.75
CA ALA A 54 -9.60 1.39 7.50
C ALA A 54 -9.99 2.21 6.26
N VAL A 55 -11.13 1.88 5.65
CA VAL A 55 -11.63 2.57 4.45
C VAL A 55 -11.91 4.07 4.65
N ASP A 56 -12.10 4.50 5.90
CA ASP A 56 -12.22 5.90 6.31
C ASP A 56 -10.87 6.59 6.59
N GLY A 57 -9.75 5.90 6.35
CA GLY A 57 -8.39 6.39 6.58
C GLY A 57 -7.88 6.21 8.00
N SER A 58 -8.71 5.75 8.94
CA SER A 58 -8.30 5.57 10.34
C SER A 58 -7.44 4.32 10.55
N GLY A 59 -6.73 4.26 11.69
CA GLY A 59 -6.05 3.04 12.14
C GLY A 59 -4.90 2.56 11.26
N GLY A 60 -4.21 3.48 10.58
CA GLY A 60 -3.04 3.18 9.75
C GLY A 60 -1.95 2.41 10.49
N ARG A 61 -1.49 1.29 9.93
CA ARG A 61 -0.43 0.44 10.50
C ARG A 61 0.40 -0.27 9.44
N ASP A 62 1.60 -0.67 9.83
CA ASP A 62 2.49 -1.45 8.98
C ASP A 62 2.09 -2.93 9.03
N LEU A 63 2.06 -3.58 7.86
CA LEU A 63 1.79 -5.01 7.72
C LEU A 63 3.09 -5.79 7.43
N ALA A 64 3.93 -5.27 6.54
CA ALA A 64 5.21 -5.89 6.18
C ALA A 64 6.20 -4.86 5.60
N ARG A 65 7.49 -5.16 5.71
CA ARG A 65 8.55 -4.51 4.93
C ARG A 65 8.78 -5.32 3.66
N LEU A 66 8.87 -4.64 2.52
CA LEU A 66 9.15 -5.21 1.20
C LEU A 66 10.53 -4.74 0.76
N HIS A 67 11.46 -5.67 0.61
CA HIS A 67 12.87 -5.41 0.35
C HIS A 67 13.13 -5.22 -1.14
N GLY A 68 13.73 -4.10 -1.50
CA GLY A 68 14.14 -3.81 -2.87
C GLY A 68 13.03 -3.92 -3.92
N VAL A 69 11.78 -3.79 -3.51
CA VAL A 69 10.61 -3.76 -4.40
C VAL A 69 10.35 -2.30 -4.76
N PRO A 70 10.59 -1.88 -6.01
CA PRO A 70 10.27 -0.52 -6.42
C PRO A 70 8.77 -0.31 -6.24
N GLY A 71 8.38 0.89 -5.79
CA GLY A 71 6.99 1.21 -5.45
C GLY A 71 6.01 0.90 -6.59
N THR A 72 6.48 0.87 -7.83
CA THR A 72 5.75 0.51 -9.05
C THR A 72 5.32 -0.96 -9.15
N ALA A 73 5.79 -1.84 -8.27
CA ALA A 73 5.54 -3.26 -8.42
C ALA A 73 4.07 -3.66 -8.25
N GLY A 74 3.22 -2.82 -7.64
CA GLY A 74 1.74 -2.91 -7.63
C GLY A 74 1.11 -4.27 -7.30
N GLY A 75 1.93 -5.23 -6.88
CA GLY A 75 1.68 -6.66 -7.02
C GLY A 75 1.16 -7.27 -5.75
N HIS A 76 0.47 -6.47 -4.93
CA HIS A 76 -0.28 -6.98 -3.82
C HIS A 76 -1.73 -7.21 -4.21
N CYS A 77 -2.31 -8.29 -3.68
CA CYS A 77 -3.74 -8.52 -3.80
C CYS A 77 -4.31 -9.18 -2.56
N TRP A 78 -5.56 -8.83 -2.26
CA TRP A 78 -6.32 -9.41 -1.17
C TRP A 78 -6.77 -10.84 -1.51
N SER A 79 -6.75 -11.71 -0.50
CA SER A 79 -7.49 -12.96 -0.57
C SER A 79 -9.00 -12.69 -0.63
N PRO A 80 -9.81 -13.56 -1.27
CA PRO A 80 -11.26 -13.35 -1.38
C PRO A 80 -11.99 -13.24 -0.03
N ASP A 81 -11.43 -13.85 1.02
CA ASP A 81 -11.96 -13.79 2.40
C ASP A 81 -11.55 -12.51 3.17
N SER A 82 -10.79 -11.60 2.57
CA SER A 82 -10.29 -10.35 3.18
C SER A 82 -9.31 -10.55 4.35
N LEU A 83 -8.81 -11.76 4.58
CA LEU A 83 -7.94 -12.05 5.72
C LEU A 83 -6.45 -11.93 5.43
N ARG A 84 -6.05 -11.95 4.15
CA ARG A 84 -4.64 -12.01 3.74
C ARG A 84 -4.37 -11.08 2.57
N VAL A 85 -3.12 -10.65 2.48
CA VAL A 85 -2.57 -9.95 1.32
C VAL A 85 -1.37 -10.74 0.84
N VAL A 86 -1.35 -11.12 -0.43
CA VAL A 86 -0.13 -11.60 -1.08
C VAL A 86 0.66 -10.41 -1.58
N CYS A 87 1.98 -10.47 -1.55
CA CYS A 87 2.86 -9.46 -2.13
C CYS A 87 4.14 -10.12 -2.65
N LEU A 88 4.82 -9.44 -3.56
CA LEU A 88 6.18 -9.81 -3.95
C LEU A 88 7.16 -9.19 -2.95
N ASP A 89 8.13 -9.98 -2.52
CA ASP A 89 9.24 -9.52 -1.70
C ASP A 89 10.55 -10.10 -2.27
N ARG A 90 11.66 -9.36 -2.15
CA ARG A 90 12.97 -9.93 -2.48
C ARG A 90 13.58 -10.53 -1.22
N PRO A 91 14.27 -11.67 -1.35
CA PRO A 91 15.01 -12.23 -0.22
C PRO A 91 16.05 -11.21 0.26
N GLN A 92 16.11 -11.03 1.57
CA GLN A 92 17.18 -10.28 2.21
C GLN A 92 18.47 -11.10 2.06
N ALA A 93 19.54 -10.50 1.53
CA ALA A 93 20.85 -11.12 1.58
C ALA A 93 21.36 -11.09 3.03
N ASP A 94 21.89 -12.21 3.51
CA ASP A 94 22.57 -12.33 4.81
C ASP A 94 23.79 -11.41 4.91
#